data_AF-A0A9D2EGU9-F1
#
_entry.id   AF-A0A9D2EGU9-F1
#
_cell.length_a   1.000
_cell.length_b   1.000
_cell.length_c   1.000
_cell.angle_alpha   90.00
_cell.angle_beta   90.00
_cell.angle_gamma   90.00
#
_symmetry.space_group_name_H-M   'P 1'
#
loop_
_entity.id
_entity.type
_entity.pdbx_description
1 polymer ?
#
loop_
_entity_poly.entity_id
_entity_poly.type
_entity_poly.pdbx_seq_one_letter_code
_entity_poly.pdbx_strand_id
1 'polypeptide(L)'
;MDHGDPVAVAQGFVDAVADEDAGGACDLVAEDAEDTRELCEQNIEGFIAEFTPEELEIFADVEVASADINEGGDTAYIDSEQYSEATPEDARMPIVLVLIEDEWFIDMDSFS
;
A
#
# COMPACT_ATOMS: atom_id res chain seq x y z
N MET A 1 0.13 13.61 -4.28
CA MET A 1 1.48 13.03 -4.43
C MET A 1 1.71 12.75 -5.91
N ASP A 2 2.88 12.28 -6.33
CA ASP A 2 3.09 11.80 -7.71
C ASP A 2 2.72 10.32 -7.75
N HIS A 3 1.65 9.97 -8.46
CA HIS A 3 1.18 8.59 -8.61
C HIS A 3 1.79 7.93 -9.85
N GLY A 4 2.80 8.54 -10.49
CA GLY A 4 3.46 8.00 -11.68
C GLY A 4 4.45 6.86 -11.42
N ASP A 5 4.74 6.53 -10.17
CA ASP A 5 5.68 5.48 -9.75
C ASP A 5 5.03 4.53 -8.73
N PRO A 6 4.86 3.23 -9.04
CA PRO A 6 4.22 2.29 -8.12
C PRO A 6 5.02 2.08 -6.84
N VAL A 7 6.34 2.27 -6.86
CA VAL A 7 7.18 2.17 -5.64
C VAL A 7 6.87 3.33 -4.70
N ALA A 8 6.73 4.54 -5.22
CA ALA A 8 6.41 5.72 -4.42
C ALA A 8 4.99 5.63 -3.81
N VAL A 9 4.03 5.11 -4.57
CA VAL A 9 2.67 4.87 -4.08
C VAL A 9 2.65 3.79 -3.00
N ALA A 10 3.33 2.66 -3.21
CA ALA A 10 3.43 1.59 -2.22
C ALA A 10 4.12 2.06 -0.93
N GLN A 11 5.23 2.81 -1.05
CA GLN A 11 5.91 3.38 0.10
C GLN A 11 5.00 4.35 0.86
N GLY A 12 4.30 5.26 0.15
CA GLY A 12 3.38 6.19 0.78
C GLY A 12 2.24 5.50 1.54
N PHE A 13 1.77 4.36 1.04
CA PHE A 13 0.75 3.56 1.73
C PHE A 13 1.28 2.93 3.00
N VAL A 14 2.49 2.34 2.95
CA VAL A 14 3.16 1.78 4.14
C VAL A 14 3.41 2.86 5.19
N ASP A 15 3.90 4.03 4.79
CA ASP A 15 4.14 5.16 5.68
C ASP A 15 2.84 5.62 6.35
N ALA A 16 1.74 5.72 5.58
CA ALA A 16 0.43 6.09 6.11
C ALA A 16 -0.13 5.05 7.09
N VAL A 17 0.09 3.75 6.85
CA VAL A 17 -0.27 2.67 7.79
C VAL A 17 0.56 2.77 9.07
N ALA A 18 1.87 3.02 8.97
CA ALA A 18 2.77 3.19 10.12
C ALA A 18 2.38 4.40 10.99
N ASP A 19 1.94 5.48 10.35
CA ASP A 19 1.48 6.72 11.01
C ASP A 19 0.02 6.66 11.50
N GLU A 20 -0.66 5.52 11.33
CA GLU A 20 -2.09 5.35 11.60
C GLU A 20 -2.99 6.36 10.85
N ASP A 21 -2.54 6.84 9.68
CA ASP A 21 -3.23 7.82 8.83
C ASP A 21 -4.11 7.13 7.77
N ALA A 22 -5.29 6.67 8.20
CA ALA A 22 -6.26 6.05 7.30
C ALA A 22 -6.70 6.96 6.14
N GLY A 23 -6.74 8.28 6.34
CA GLY A 23 -7.11 9.24 5.31
C GLY A 23 -6.04 9.37 4.23
N GLY A 24 -4.78 9.44 4.64
CA GLY A 24 -3.63 9.45 3.73
C GLY A 24 -3.46 8.15 2.97
N ALA A 25 -3.66 7.00 3.64
CA ALA A 25 -3.67 5.70 2.98
C ALA A 25 -4.82 5.59 1.96
N CYS A 26 -6.02 6.10 2.29
CA CYS A 26 -7.18 6.07 1.39
C CYS A 26 -6.95 6.90 0.11
N ASP A 27 -6.20 7.99 0.19
CA ASP A 27 -5.84 8.80 -0.99
C ASP A 27 -5.01 8.03 -2.03
N LEU A 28 -4.41 6.91 -1.64
CA LEU A 28 -3.58 6.05 -2.49
C LEU A 28 -4.32 4.82 -3.01
N VAL A 29 -5.52 4.53 -2.50
CA VAL A 29 -6.32 3.37 -2.87
C VAL A 29 -7.14 3.67 -4.12
N ALA A 30 -7.30 2.67 -4.99
CA ALA A 30 -8.16 2.78 -6.16
C ALA A 30 -9.61 2.97 -5.68
N GLU A 31 -10.24 4.10 -6.04
CA GLU A 31 -11.65 4.29 -5.74
C GLU A 31 -12.49 3.32 -6.57
N ASP A 32 -13.11 2.35 -5.90
CA ASP A 32 -14.10 1.51 -6.56
C ASP A 32 -15.41 2.29 -6.73
N ALA A 33 -16.15 2.00 -7.80
CA ALA A 33 -17.32 2.80 -8.18
C ALA A 33 -18.46 2.80 -7.13
N GLU A 34 -18.41 1.88 -6.17
CA GLU A 34 -19.39 1.73 -5.08
C GLU A 34 -18.86 2.21 -3.71
N ASP A 35 -17.56 2.50 -3.60
CA ASP A 35 -16.94 2.86 -2.32
C ASP A 35 -17.00 4.37 -2.06
N THR A 36 -17.43 4.71 -0.84
CA THR A 36 -17.32 6.08 -0.35
C THR A 36 -15.99 6.23 0.37
N ARG A 37 -15.41 7.43 0.35
CA ARG A 37 -14.21 7.75 1.15
C ARG A 37 -14.33 7.29 2.61
N GLU A 38 -15.50 7.51 3.23
CA GLU A 38 -15.75 7.10 4.62
C GLU A 38 -15.67 5.58 4.82
N LEU A 39 -16.07 4.79 3.81
CA LEU A 39 -15.95 3.33 3.84
C LEU A 39 -14.50 2.88 3.65
N CYS A 40 -13.78 3.52 2.73
CA CYS A 40 -12.35 3.29 2.52
C CYS A 40 -11.54 3.57 3.80
N GLU A 41 -11.75 4.72 4.44
CA GLU A 41 -11.11 5.06 5.72
C GLU A 41 -11.44 4.02 6.81
N GLN A 42 -12.71 3.59 6.93
CA GLN A 42 -13.10 2.53 7.89
C GLN A 42 -12.43 1.18 7.61
N ASN A 43 -12.32 0.79 6.34
CA ASN A 43 -11.64 -0.45 5.96
C ASN A 43 -10.16 -0.40 6.30
N ILE A 44 -9.50 0.72 6.04
CA ILE A 44 -8.09 0.94 6.38
C ILE A 44 -7.89 1.00 7.90
N GLU A 45 -8.76 1.68 8.65
CA GLU A 45 -8.74 1.65 10.12
C GLU A 45 -8.88 0.22 10.65
N GLY A 46 -9.76 -0.57 10.03
CA GLY A 46 -9.93 -1.99 10.34
C GLY A 46 -8.67 -2.80 10.11
N PHE A 47 -8.01 -2.60 8.96
CA PHE A 47 -6.74 -3.22 8.60
C PHE A 47 -5.61 -2.81 9.57
N ILE A 48 -5.46 -1.51 9.85
CA ILE A 48 -4.45 -0.99 10.79
C ILE A 48 -4.65 -1.59 12.19
N ALA A 49 -5.90 -1.78 12.61
CA ALA A 49 -6.24 -2.35 13.91
C ALA A 49 -5.89 -3.85 14.06
N GLU A 50 -5.55 -4.55 12.97
CA GLU A 50 -5.05 -5.93 13.02
C GLU A 50 -3.59 -6.00 13.52
N PHE A 51 -2.86 -4.88 13.45
CA PHE A 51 -1.48 -4.79 13.89
C PHE A 51 -1.37 -4.34 15.35
N THR A 52 -0.39 -4.89 16.04
CA THR A 52 0.05 -4.40 17.35
C THR A 52 0.87 -3.12 17.22
N PRO A 53 0.99 -2.30 18.27
CA PRO A 53 1.87 -1.14 18.25
C PRO A 53 3.34 -1.47 17.92
N GLU A 54 3.82 -2.65 18.34
CA GLU A 54 5.18 -3.11 18.02
C GLU A 54 5.32 -3.41 16.51
N GLU A 55 4.29 -3.94 15.86
CA GLU A 55 4.28 -4.17 14.40
C GLU A 55 4.19 -2.84 13.63
N LEU A 56 3.40 -1.89 14.10
CA LEU A 56 3.33 -0.53 13.53
C LEU A 56 4.66 0.22 13.63
N GLU A 57 5.39 0.07 14.74
CA GLU A 57 6.75 0.62 14.86
C GLU A 57 7.71 0.01 13.85
N ILE A 58 7.54 -1.26 13.45
CA ILE A 58 8.37 -1.88 12.41
C ILE A 58 8.00 -1.32 11.03
N PHE A 59 6.72 -1.03 10.75
CA PHE A 59 6.32 -0.43 9.48
C PHE A 59 6.98 0.93 9.22
N ALA A 60 7.31 1.69 10.27
CA ALA A 60 8.06 2.94 10.13
C ALA A 60 9.49 2.76 9.58
N ASP A 61 10.06 1.55 9.66
CA ASP A 61 11.37 1.19 9.13
C ASP A 61 11.29 0.40 7.80
N VAL A 62 10.09 0.22 7.24
CA VAL A 62 9.90 -0.51 5.97
C VAL A 62 10.26 0.37 4.78
N GLU A 63 11.13 -0.14 3.91
CA GLU A 63 11.48 0.50 2.63
C GLU A 63 11.12 -0.43 1.46
N VAL A 64 10.29 0.08 0.54
CA VAL A 64 9.98 -0.54 -0.77
C VAL A 64 11.07 -0.14 -1.76
N ALA A 65 11.82 -1.13 -2.28
CA ALA A 65 12.99 -0.89 -3.12
C ALA A 65 12.68 -0.94 -4.63
N SER A 66 11.67 -1.72 -5.04
CA SER A 66 11.30 -1.91 -6.45
C SER A 66 9.86 -2.40 -6.58
N ALA A 67 9.34 -2.46 -7.80
CA ALA A 67 8.06 -3.08 -8.10
C ALA A 67 8.16 -3.96 -9.35
N ASP A 68 7.51 -5.12 -9.33
CA ASP A 68 7.41 -5.98 -10.50
C ASP A 68 6.14 -5.64 -11.28
N ILE A 69 6.30 -5.17 -12.51
CA ILE A 69 5.19 -4.80 -13.39
C ILE A 69 4.88 -5.97 -14.32
N ASN A 70 3.60 -6.32 -14.43
CA ASN A 70 3.15 -7.39 -15.31
C ASN A 70 3.45 -7.10 -16.80
N GLU A 71 3.32 -8.10 -17.67
CA GLU A 71 3.53 -7.90 -19.12
C GLU A 71 2.53 -6.89 -19.75
N GLY A 72 1.37 -6.69 -19.10
CA GLY A 72 0.35 -5.73 -19.52
C GLY A 72 0.71 -4.26 -19.25
N GLY A 73 1.60 -4.00 -18.29
CA GLY A 73 1.97 -2.66 -17.84
C GLY A 73 0.92 -1.99 -16.94
N ASP A 74 -0.12 -2.71 -16.53
CA ASP A 74 -1.29 -2.18 -15.82
C ASP A 74 -1.41 -2.69 -14.38
N THR A 75 -0.55 -3.61 -13.96
CA THR A 75 -0.51 -4.12 -12.58
C THR A 75 0.93 -4.18 -12.10
N ALA A 76 1.18 -3.70 -10.88
CA ALA A 76 2.45 -3.81 -10.19
C ALA A 76 2.30 -4.63 -8.91
N TYR A 77 3.33 -5.41 -8.58
CA TYR A 77 3.38 -6.29 -7.43
C TYR A 77 4.59 -5.94 -6.56
N ILE A 78 4.35 -5.81 -5.25
CA ILE A 78 5.36 -5.71 -4.21
C ILE A 78 5.23 -6.96 -3.35
N ASP A 79 6.14 -7.90 -3.51
CA ASP A 79 6.26 -9.08 -2.64
C ASP A 79 7.51 -8.95 -1.77
N SER A 80 7.85 -10.02 -1.04
CA SER A 80 8.99 -10.01 -0.11
C SER A 80 10.34 -9.65 -0.75
N GLU A 81 10.51 -9.85 -2.06
CA GLU A 81 11.74 -9.55 -2.79
C GLU A 81 11.87 -8.07 -3.17
N GLN A 82 10.75 -7.33 -3.19
CA GLN A 82 10.67 -5.94 -3.61
C GLN A 82 10.95 -4.95 -2.46
N TYR A 83 11.00 -5.44 -1.23
CA TYR A 83 11.42 -4.67 -0.07
C TYR A 83 12.95 -4.63 0.05
N SER A 84 13.46 -3.58 0.72
CA SER A 84 14.88 -3.49 1.04
C SER A 84 15.36 -4.67 1.88
N GLU A 85 16.66 -5.01 1.77
CA GLU A 85 17.25 -6.07 2.61
C GLU A 85 17.19 -5.74 4.12
N ALA A 86 17.07 -4.45 4.47
CA ALA A 86 16.97 -4.00 5.85
C ALA A 86 15.56 -4.20 6.44
N THR A 87 14.54 -4.29 5.58
CA THR A 87 13.15 -4.50 5.98
C THR A 87 12.96 -5.91 6.58
N PRO A 88 12.49 -6.04 7.84
CA PRO A 88 12.21 -7.34 8.45
C PRO A 88 11.19 -8.14 7.65
N GLU A 89 11.38 -9.46 7.49
CA GLU A 89 10.51 -10.31 6.67
C GLU A 89 9.04 -10.31 7.15
N ASP A 90 8.85 -10.19 8.45
CA ASP A 90 7.57 -10.10 9.14
C ASP A 90 6.83 -8.77 8.93
N ALA A 91 7.52 -7.73 8.45
CA ALA A 91 6.93 -6.44 8.10
C ALA A 91 6.76 -6.24 6.58
N ARG A 92 7.05 -7.26 5.76
CA ARG A 92 6.86 -7.21 4.32
C ARG A 92 5.43 -7.59 3.99
N MET A 93 4.63 -6.62 3.58
CA MET A 93 3.24 -6.83 3.20
C MET A 93 3.16 -7.03 1.69
N PRO A 94 2.50 -8.07 1.17
CA PRO A 94 2.18 -8.13 -0.25
C PRO A 94 1.31 -6.93 -0.62
N ILE A 95 1.71 -6.14 -1.62
CA ILE A 95 0.93 -4.99 -2.11
C ILE A 95 0.72 -5.16 -3.61
N VAL A 96 -0.53 -5.03 -4.04
CA VAL A 96 -0.90 -4.98 -5.45
C VAL A 96 -1.31 -3.56 -5.81
N LEU A 97 -0.81 -3.06 -6.94
CA LEU A 97 -1.20 -1.77 -7.49
C LEU A 97 -1.76 -1.91 -8.90
N VAL A 98 -2.73 -1.08 -9.22
CA VAL A 98 -3.37 -1.00 -10.54
C VAL A 98 -3.13 0.37 -11.17
N LEU A 99 -2.93 0.39 -12.49
CA LEU A 99 -2.77 1.63 -13.25
C LEU A 99 -4.13 2.10 -13.78
N ILE A 100 -4.56 3.30 -13.39
CA ILE A 100 -5.81 3.94 -13.81
C ILE A 100 -5.47 5.31 -14.38
N GLU A 101 -5.81 5.56 -15.64
CA GLU A 101 -5.58 6.84 -16.33
C GLU A 101 -4.12 7.38 -16.20
N ASP A 102 -3.14 6.47 -16.30
CA ASP A 102 -1.69 6.74 -16.15
C ASP A 102 -1.20 7.03 -14.71
N GLU A 103 -2.03 6.76 -13.69
CA GLU A 103 -1.69 6.88 -12.27
C GLU A 103 -1.83 5.53 -11.54
N TRP A 104 -0.90 5.23 -10.63
CA TRP A 104 -0.90 4.00 -9.83
C TRP A 104 -1.70 4.18 -8.54
N PHE A 105 -2.45 3.14 -8.18
CA PHE A 105 -3.25 3.08 -6.96
C PHE A 105 -3.16 1.69 -6.32
N ILE A 106 -3.28 1.63 -4.99
CA ILE A 106 -3.35 0.40 -4.21
C ILE A 106 -4.69 -0.30 -4.50
N ASP A 107 -4.61 -1.58 -4.84
CA ASP A 107 -5.78 -2.46 -4.96
C ASP A 107 -6.08 -3.11 -3.61
N MET A 108 -7.07 -2.60 -2.88
CA MET A 108 -7.38 -3.12 -1.54
C MET A 108 -8.09 -4.48 -1.54
N ASP A 109 -8.73 -4.89 -2.65
CA ASP A 109 -9.36 -6.21 -2.73
C ASP A 109 -8.33 -7.34 -2.59
N SER A 110 -7.06 -7.05 -2.88
CA SER A 110 -5.95 -7.99 -2.76
C SER A 110 -5.60 -8.37 -1.32
N PHE A 111 -6.06 -7.61 -0.31
CA PHE A 111 -5.80 -7.89 1.12
C PHE A 111 -6.92 -8.70 1.81
N SER A 112 -7.99 -9.06 1.09
CA SER A 112 -9.20 -9.71 1.63
C SER A 112 -9.23 -11.25 1.59
#